data_AF-A0A3A0B4Q9-F1
#
_entry.id   AF-A0A3A0B4Q9-F1
#
_cell.length_a   1.000
_cell.length_b   1.000
_cell.length_c   1.000
_cell.angle_alpha   90.00
_cell.angle_beta   90.00
_cell.angle_gamma   90.00
#
_symmetry.space_group_name_H-M   'P 1'
#
loop_
_entity.id
_entity.type
_entity.pdbx_description
1 polymer ?
#
loop_
_entity_poly.entity_id
_entity_poly.type
_entity_poly.pdbx_seq_one_letter_code
_entity_poly.pdbx_strand_id
1 'polypeptide(L)'
;MNRTGRSQLALGVILLLLGGWFLLNQVNPAFRNFFEPYTEWPVNLLLIGAGILVIGLATGSPGLAVPAAIVAGIGGIFYYQEKFSDSSSWSYMWTLIPGFVGVGTILQGLLGENTAHNLKRGLNLMVVSAVLFLFFAAFLGGWNILGEFGPAVLLILLGLWVLGSGLYKTFRKREG
;
A
#
# COMPACT_ATOMS: atom_id res chain seq x y z
N MET A 1 -22.65 -28.52 20.11
CA MET A 1 -22.10 -28.64 18.74
C MET A 1 -20.65 -28.21 18.76
N ASN A 2 -19.72 -29.10 18.40
CA ASN A 2 -18.28 -28.89 18.52
C ASN A 2 -17.79 -27.84 17.50
N ARG A 3 -16.94 -26.90 17.95
CA ARG A 3 -16.36 -25.82 17.12
C ARG A 3 -15.69 -26.34 15.84
N THR A 4 -15.14 -27.54 15.87
CA THR A 4 -14.46 -28.22 14.76
C THR A 4 -15.39 -28.51 13.58
N GLY A 5 -16.63 -28.95 13.84
CA GLY A 5 -17.59 -29.29 12.78
C GLY A 5 -18.09 -28.07 12.00
N ARG A 6 -18.24 -26.92 12.67
CA ARG A 6 -18.59 -25.65 12.01
C ARG A 6 -17.45 -25.13 11.12
N SER A 7 -16.20 -25.29 11.55
CA SER A 7 -15.02 -24.92 10.76
C SER A 7 -14.87 -25.78 9.50
N GLN A 8 -15.04 -27.10 9.62
CA GLN A 8 -14.99 -28.01 8.47
C GLN A 8 -16.11 -27.76 7.45
N LEU A 9 -17.34 -27.48 7.93
CA LEU A 9 -18.45 -27.09 7.07
C LEU A 9 -18.18 -25.75 6.37
N ALA A 10 -17.70 -24.74 7.10
CA ALA A 10 -17.36 -23.44 6.51
C ALA A 10 -16.28 -23.58 5.43
N LEU A 11 -15.24 -24.38 5.70
CA LEU A 11 -14.17 -24.65 4.73
C LEU A 11 -14.68 -25.41 3.50
N GLY A 12 -15.56 -26.40 3.68
CA GLY A 12 -16.20 -27.11 2.59
C GLY A 12 -17.09 -26.21 1.72
N VAL A 13 -17.86 -25.31 2.33
CA VAL A 13 -18.68 -24.32 1.61
C VAL A 13 -17.79 -23.35 0.83
N ILE A 14 -16.70 -22.85 1.43
CA ILE A 14 -15.74 -21.98 0.73
C ILE A 14 -15.15 -22.69 -0.48
N LEU A 15 -14.73 -23.96 -0.33
CA LEU A 15 -14.19 -24.76 -1.44
C LEU A 15 -15.21 -24.98 -2.55
N LEU A 16 -16.49 -25.23 -2.20
CA LEU A 16 -17.57 -25.35 -3.18
C LEU A 16 -17.82 -24.05 -3.94
N LEU A 17 -17.84 -22.90 -3.25
CA LEU A 17 -18.01 -21.60 -3.88
C LEU A 17 -16.83 -21.27 -4.81
N LEU A 18 -15.59 -21.55 -4.37
CA LEU A 18 -14.40 -21.37 -5.19
C LEU A 18 -14.40 -22.28 -6.42
N GLY A 19 -14.74 -23.57 -6.24
CA GLY A 19 -14.85 -24.53 -7.35
C GLY A 19 -15.94 -24.13 -8.35
N GLY A 20 -17.10 -23.71 -7.84
CA GLY A 20 -18.20 -23.20 -8.67
C GLY A 20 -17.81 -21.93 -9.44
N TRP A 21 -17.09 -21.01 -8.81
CA TRP A 21 -16.53 -19.83 -9.46
C TRP A 21 -15.58 -20.19 -10.60
N PHE A 22 -14.61 -21.08 -10.36
CA PHE A 22 -13.68 -21.52 -11.40
C PHE A 22 -14.39 -22.18 -12.57
N LEU A 23 -15.38 -23.04 -12.29
CA LEU A 23 -16.20 -23.65 -13.34
C LEU A 23 -16.96 -22.60 -14.15
N LEU A 24 -17.66 -21.67 -13.48
CA LEU A 24 -18.40 -20.59 -14.15
C LEU A 24 -17.50 -19.72 -15.03
N ASN A 25 -16.29 -19.43 -14.56
CA ASN A 25 -15.29 -18.69 -15.33
C ASN A 25 -14.84 -19.44 -16.60
N GLN A 26 -14.86 -20.77 -16.58
CA GLN A 26 -14.51 -21.60 -17.73
C GLN A 26 -15.67 -21.78 -18.72
N VAL A 27 -16.90 -21.96 -18.22
CA VAL A 27 -18.06 -22.28 -19.07
C VAL A 27 -18.82 -21.06 -19.59
N ASN A 28 -18.77 -19.92 -18.91
CA ASN A 28 -19.54 -18.73 -19.28
C ASN A 28 -18.63 -17.57 -19.72
N PRO A 29 -18.53 -17.28 -21.02
CA PRO A 29 -17.71 -16.19 -21.54
C PRO A 29 -18.15 -14.81 -21.05
N ALA A 30 -19.46 -14.58 -20.84
CA ALA A 30 -19.97 -13.30 -20.36
C ALA A 30 -19.58 -13.08 -18.88
N PHE A 31 -19.60 -14.14 -18.07
CA PHE A 31 -19.10 -14.09 -16.70
C PHE A 31 -17.60 -13.80 -16.67
N ARG A 32 -16.81 -14.51 -17.49
CA ARG A 32 -15.37 -14.30 -17.60
C ARG A 32 -15.04 -12.87 -18.03
N ASN A 33 -15.59 -12.39 -19.13
CA ASN A 33 -15.27 -11.06 -19.67
C ASN A 33 -15.64 -9.93 -18.70
N PHE A 34 -16.64 -10.14 -17.84
CA PHE A 34 -17.00 -9.17 -16.80
C PHE A 34 -15.95 -9.11 -15.68
N PHE A 35 -15.43 -10.26 -15.24
CA PHE A 35 -14.48 -10.33 -14.12
C PHE A 35 -13.01 -10.23 -14.54
N GLU A 36 -12.68 -10.56 -15.79
CA GLU A 36 -11.33 -10.58 -16.35
C GLU A 36 -10.53 -9.31 -16.03
N PRO A 37 -11.03 -8.07 -16.28
CA PRO A 37 -10.29 -6.84 -15.96
C PRO A 37 -9.98 -6.65 -14.46
N TYR A 38 -10.73 -7.32 -13.58
CA TYR A 38 -10.65 -7.21 -12.13
C TYR A 38 -9.80 -8.35 -11.53
N THR A 39 -9.81 -9.53 -12.14
CA THR A 39 -9.01 -10.69 -11.72
C THR A 39 -7.60 -10.69 -12.28
N GLU A 40 -7.35 -9.90 -13.33
CA GLU A 40 -6.02 -9.74 -13.90
C GLU A 40 -5.06 -9.05 -12.93
N TRP A 41 -3.83 -9.56 -12.93
CA TRP A 41 -2.72 -8.86 -12.31
C TRP A 41 -2.44 -7.58 -13.12
N PRO A 42 -2.24 -6.42 -12.49
CA PRO A 42 -2.11 -6.17 -11.05
C PRO A 42 -3.38 -5.61 -10.38
N VAL A 43 -4.48 -5.46 -11.12
CA VAL A 43 -5.75 -4.89 -10.62
C VAL A 43 -6.32 -5.72 -9.48
N ASN A 44 -6.12 -7.04 -9.52
CA ASN A 44 -6.52 -7.95 -8.45
C ASN A 44 -5.93 -7.58 -7.06
N LEU A 45 -4.71 -7.03 -7.00
CA LEU A 45 -4.10 -6.57 -5.74
C LEU A 45 -4.83 -5.36 -5.16
N LEU A 46 -5.27 -4.42 -6.00
CA LEU A 46 -6.08 -3.28 -5.56
C LEU A 46 -7.40 -3.75 -4.93
N LEU A 47 -8.03 -4.77 -5.52
CA LEU A 47 -9.26 -5.35 -5.00
C LEU A 47 -9.03 -6.11 -3.69
N ILE A 48 -7.94 -6.86 -3.56
CA ILE A 48 -7.58 -7.53 -2.31
C ILE A 48 -7.35 -6.48 -1.21
N GLY A 49 -6.59 -5.41 -1.50
CA GLY A 49 -6.35 -4.32 -0.55
C GLY A 49 -7.66 -3.64 -0.12
N ALA A 50 -8.54 -3.33 -1.07
CA ALA A 50 -9.87 -2.79 -0.79
C ALA A 50 -10.72 -3.77 0.06
N GLY A 51 -10.67 -5.06 -0.26
CA GLY A 51 -11.36 -6.11 0.50
C GLY A 51 -10.88 -6.19 1.95
N ILE A 52 -9.56 -6.15 2.18
CA ILE A 52 -8.98 -6.12 3.54
C ILE A 52 -9.47 -4.88 4.29
N LEU A 53 -9.52 -3.71 3.65
CA LEU A 53 -10.00 -2.49 4.28
C LEU A 53 -11.49 -2.61 4.67
N VAL A 54 -12.33 -3.13 3.77
CA VAL A 54 -13.75 -3.37 4.03
C VAL A 54 -13.95 -4.36 5.19
N ILE A 55 -13.16 -5.43 5.24
CA ILE A 55 -13.16 -6.37 6.37
C ILE A 55 -12.76 -5.66 7.67
N GLY A 56 -11.72 -4.82 7.64
CA GLY A 56 -11.31 -3.98 8.78
C GLY A 56 -12.43 -3.09 9.29
N LEU A 57 -13.14 -2.42 8.38
CA LEU A 57 -14.30 -1.60 8.72
C LEU A 57 -15.44 -2.43 9.30
N ALA A 58 -15.77 -3.57 8.69
CA ALA A 58 -16.88 -4.42 9.11
C ALA A 58 -16.61 -5.13 10.45
N THR A 59 -15.35 -5.45 10.75
CA THR A 59 -14.95 -6.13 11.98
C THR A 59 -14.57 -5.15 13.11
N GLY A 60 -14.54 -3.85 12.83
CA GLY A 60 -14.07 -2.86 13.79
C GLY A 60 -12.59 -3.07 14.15
N SER A 61 -11.77 -3.47 13.18
CA SER A 61 -10.32 -3.67 13.34
C SER A 61 -9.54 -2.63 12.52
N PRO A 62 -9.30 -1.43 13.08
CA PRO A 62 -8.54 -0.36 12.42
C PRO A 62 -7.13 -0.78 11.99
N GLY A 63 -6.51 -1.72 12.72
CA GLY A 63 -5.20 -2.28 12.39
C GLY A 63 -5.11 -2.94 11.00
N LEU A 64 -6.24 -3.37 10.41
CA LEU A 64 -6.27 -3.90 9.05
C LEU A 64 -6.06 -2.85 7.96
N ALA A 65 -6.13 -1.55 8.29
CA ALA A 65 -5.85 -0.48 7.34
C ALA A 65 -4.39 -0.48 6.84
N VAL A 66 -3.44 -0.91 7.68
CA VAL A 66 -2.02 -1.03 7.31
C VAL A 66 -1.79 -2.10 6.23
N PRO A 67 -2.14 -3.39 6.44
CA PRO A 67 -2.00 -4.39 5.39
C PRO A 67 -2.84 -4.08 4.15
N ALA A 68 -4.04 -3.48 4.30
CA ALA A 68 -4.84 -3.03 3.17
C ALA A 68 -4.08 -2.01 2.29
N ALA A 69 -3.49 -0.99 2.92
CA ALA A 69 -2.75 0.06 2.21
C ALA A 69 -1.48 -0.47 1.53
N ILE A 70 -0.76 -1.41 2.16
CA ILE A 70 0.41 -2.05 1.55
C ILE A 70 0.01 -2.83 0.28
N VAL A 71 -1.00 -3.68 0.38
CA VAL A 71 -1.44 -4.53 -0.74
C VAL A 71 -1.96 -3.67 -1.90
N ALA A 72 -2.81 -2.69 -1.60
CA ALA A 72 -3.28 -1.74 -2.61
C ALA A 72 -2.13 -0.91 -3.21
N GLY A 73 -1.19 -0.44 -2.39
CA GLY A 73 -0.04 0.33 -2.85
C GLY A 73 0.88 -0.44 -3.79
N ILE A 74 1.17 -1.71 -3.48
CA ILE A 74 1.93 -2.61 -4.36
C ILE A 74 1.16 -2.85 -5.66
N GLY A 75 -0.16 -3.08 -5.58
CA GLY A 75 -1.02 -3.16 -6.76
C GLY A 75 -0.93 -1.91 -7.64
N GLY A 76 -0.87 -0.73 -7.03
CA GLY A 76 -0.68 0.54 -7.72
C GLY A 76 0.69 0.67 -8.41
N ILE A 77 1.77 0.20 -7.78
CA ILE A 77 3.11 0.15 -8.39
C ILE A 77 3.06 -0.74 -9.63
N PHE A 78 2.57 -1.96 -9.50
CA PHE A 78 2.53 -2.87 -10.64
C PHE A 78 1.57 -2.37 -11.73
N TYR A 79 0.46 -1.73 -11.36
CA TYR A 79 -0.47 -1.13 -12.34
C TYR A 79 0.23 -0.05 -13.17
N TYR A 80 1.06 0.77 -12.53
CA TYR A 80 1.91 1.72 -13.23
C TYR A 80 2.90 0.98 -14.16
N GLN A 81 3.60 -0.04 -13.68
CA GLN A 81 4.60 -0.76 -14.46
C GLN A 81 4.02 -1.43 -15.71
N GLU A 82 2.85 -2.06 -15.58
CA GLU A 82 2.17 -2.71 -16.70
C GLU A 82 1.72 -1.66 -17.73
N LYS A 83 1.10 -0.57 -17.26
CA LYS A 83 0.57 0.49 -18.14
C LYS A 83 1.64 1.24 -18.92
N PHE A 84 2.80 1.49 -18.30
CA PHE A 84 3.91 2.24 -18.91
C PHE A 84 5.04 1.35 -19.41
N SER A 85 4.89 0.02 -19.28
CA SER A 85 5.93 -0.97 -19.60
C SER A 85 7.29 -0.65 -18.95
N ASP A 86 7.27 -0.07 -17.75
CA ASP A 86 8.44 0.40 -17.02
C ASP A 86 8.77 -0.52 -15.85
N SER A 87 9.20 -1.74 -16.16
CA SER A 87 9.64 -2.71 -15.14
C SER A 87 10.90 -2.25 -14.40
N SER A 88 11.68 -1.34 -14.99
CA SER A 88 12.90 -0.79 -14.41
C SER A 88 12.65 0.09 -13.19
N SER A 89 11.45 0.70 -13.13
CA SER A 89 11.00 1.51 -12.00
C SER A 89 10.99 0.77 -10.67
N TRP A 90 10.99 -0.58 -10.68
CA TRP A 90 11.09 -1.38 -9.46
C TRP A 90 12.33 -1.03 -8.64
N SER A 91 13.43 -0.62 -9.29
CA SER A 91 14.69 -0.24 -8.63
C SER A 91 14.53 0.86 -7.57
N TYR A 92 13.52 1.73 -7.71
CA TYR A 92 13.26 2.83 -6.79
C TYR A 92 11.83 2.84 -6.22
N MET A 93 10.81 2.36 -6.94
CA MET A 93 9.41 2.40 -6.48
C MET A 93 9.15 1.54 -5.23
N TRP A 94 9.94 0.49 -4.97
CA TRP A 94 9.82 -0.33 -3.76
C TRP A 94 9.95 0.49 -2.46
N THR A 95 10.67 1.61 -2.52
CA THR A 95 10.84 2.53 -1.39
C THR A 95 9.57 3.30 -1.02
N LEU A 96 8.50 3.18 -1.82
CA LEU A 96 7.16 3.70 -1.52
C LEU A 96 6.42 2.84 -0.47
N ILE A 97 6.88 1.61 -0.22
CA ILE A 97 6.21 0.68 0.70
C ILE A 97 6.06 1.25 2.12
N PRO A 98 7.09 1.85 2.76
CA PRO A 98 6.92 2.54 4.04
C PRO A 98 5.90 3.67 3.98
N GLY A 99 5.75 4.34 2.84
CA GLY A 99 4.75 5.38 2.62
C GLY A 99 3.33 4.80 2.62
N PHE A 100 3.14 3.63 2.00
CA PHE A 100 1.87 2.89 2.08
C PHE A 100 1.56 2.43 3.52
N VAL A 101 2.58 1.99 4.28
CA VAL A 101 2.43 1.73 5.72
C VAL A 101 1.97 3.02 6.43
N GLY A 102 2.55 4.16 6.06
CA GLY A 102 2.17 5.47 6.57
C GLY A 102 0.70 5.81 6.31
N VAL A 103 0.24 5.65 5.06
CA VAL A 103 -1.17 5.83 4.67
C VAL A 103 -2.08 4.93 5.50
N GLY A 104 -1.75 3.65 5.63
CA GLY A 104 -2.52 2.72 6.45
C GLY A 104 -2.54 3.08 7.93
N THR A 105 -1.44 3.63 8.47
CA THR A 105 -1.37 4.12 9.85
C THR A 105 -2.26 5.35 10.05
N ILE A 106 -2.32 6.26 9.06
CA ILE A 106 -3.23 7.41 9.09
C ILE A 106 -4.69 6.94 9.09
N LEU A 107 -5.04 6.01 8.17
CA LEU A 107 -6.38 5.43 8.10
C LEU A 107 -6.76 4.74 9.41
N GLN A 108 -5.85 3.96 10.00
CA GLN A 108 -6.02 3.36 11.34
C GLN A 108 -6.30 4.43 12.40
N GLY A 109 -5.60 5.57 12.35
CA GLY A 109 -5.84 6.72 13.23
C GLY A 109 -7.22 7.36 13.07
N LEU A 110 -7.67 7.53 11.82
CA LEU A 110 -8.99 8.07 11.47
C LEU A 110 -10.13 7.14 11.88
N LEU A 111 -9.86 5.83 11.94
CA LEU A 111 -10.79 4.80 12.39
C LEU A 111 -10.93 4.68 13.92
N GLY A 112 -10.29 5.58 14.67
CA GLY A 112 -10.51 5.76 16.11
C GLY A 112 -9.38 5.23 17.01
N GLU A 113 -8.32 4.66 16.45
CA GLU A 113 -7.16 4.23 17.25
C GLU A 113 -6.14 5.36 17.39
N ASN A 114 -5.96 5.91 18.60
CA ASN A 114 -4.86 6.82 18.94
C ASN A 114 -4.57 7.88 17.86
N THR A 115 -5.61 8.58 17.40
CA THR A 115 -5.63 9.39 16.16
C THR A 115 -4.43 10.33 16.02
N ALA A 116 -4.12 11.13 17.03
CA ALA A 116 -3.01 12.10 16.98
C ALA A 116 -1.64 11.41 16.84
N HIS A 117 -1.43 10.29 17.54
CA HIS A 117 -0.19 9.52 17.45
C HIS A 117 -0.03 8.87 16.07
N ASN A 118 -1.09 8.24 15.59
CA ASN A 118 -1.11 7.51 14.33
C ASN A 118 -0.99 8.43 13.12
N LEU A 119 -1.66 9.58 13.12
CA LEU A 119 -1.52 10.59 12.06
C LEU A 119 -0.08 11.08 11.95
N LYS A 120 0.55 11.43 13.07
CA LYS A 120 1.93 11.90 13.10
C LYS A 120 2.94 10.83 12.67
N ARG A 121 2.75 9.60 13.14
CA ARG A 121 3.60 8.47 12.77
C ARG A 121 3.46 8.14 11.29
N GLY A 122 2.24 8.10 10.78
CA GLY A 122 1.96 7.83 9.38
C GLY A 122 2.52 8.90 8.45
N LEU A 123 2.37 10.18 8.81
CA LEU A 123 2.94 11.28 8.03
C LEU A 123 4.48 11.21 7.99
N ASN A 124 5.12 10.87 9.11
CA ASN A 124 6.57 10.69 9.15
C ASN A 124 7.02 9.56 8.20
N LEU A 125 6.32 8.42 8.22
CA LEU A 125 6.59 7.31 7.30
C LEU A 125 6.43 7.71 5.83
N MET A 126 5.39 8.48 5.50
CA MET A 126 5.20 9.02 4.15
C MET A 126 6.34 9.94 3.73
N VAL A 127 6.80 10.83 4.61
CA VAL A 127 7.94 11.72 4.32
C VAL A 127 9.22 10.93 4.12
N VAL A 128 9.54 9.99 5.02
CA VAL A 128 10.73 9.13 4.89
C VAL A 128 10.70 8.35 3.59
N SER A 129 9.53 7.77 3.26
CA SER A 129 9.33 7.02 2.04
C SER A 129 9.49 7.89 0.79
N ALA A 130 8.95 9.12 0.79
CA ALA A 130 9.13 10.07 -0.31
C ALA A 130 10.60 10.46 -0.49
N VAL A 131 11.33 10.71 0.60
CA VAL A 131 12.77 11.01 0.55
C VAL A 131 13.56 9.83 -0.02
N LEU A 132 13.28 8.60 0.44
CA LEU A 132 13.91 7.39 -0.09
C LEU A 132 13.57 7.20 -1.57
N PHE A 133 12.31 7.37 -1.96
CA PHE A 133 11.88 7.27 -3.34
C PHE A 133 12.62 8.24 -4.24
N LEU A 134 12.69 9.52 -3.87
CA LEU A 134 13.41 10.51 -4.65
C LEU A 134 14.91 10.17 -4.71
N PHE A 135 15.50 9.75 -3.60
CA PHE A 135 16.91 9.37 -3.55
C PHE A 135 17.18 8.23 -4.53
N PHE A 136 16.49 7.10 -4.38
CA PHE A 136 16.70 5.94 -5.25
C PHE A 136 16.30 6.24 -6.71
N ALA A 137 15.24 7.02 -6.96
CA ALA A 137 14.82 7.38 -8.31
C ALA A 137 15.88 8.21 -9.04
N ALA A 138 16.56 9.12 -8.36
CA ALA A 138 17.63 9.90 -8.97
C ALA A 138 18.89 9.08 -9.29
N PHE A 139 19.27 8.18 -8.38
CA PHE A 139 20.49 7.37 -8.55
C PHE A 139 20.29 6.16 -9.47
N LEU A 140 19.11 5.53 -9.45
CA LEU A 140 18.84 4.27 -10.15
C LEU A 140 17.84 4.38 -11.30
N GLY A 141 16.93 5.36 -11.26
CA GLY A 141 15.92 5.57 -12.31
C GLY A 141 16.46 6.27 -13.56
N GLY A 142 17.72 6.73 -13.52
CA GLY A 142 18.37 7.43 -14.61
C GLY A 142 18.08 8.93 -14.63
N TRP A 143 19.02 9.68 -15.20
CA TRP A 143 18.97 11.15 -15.33
C TRP A 143 17.75 11.68 -16.13
N ASN A 144 16.96 10.79 -16.76
CA ASN A 144 15.75 11.15 -17.49
C ASN A 144 14.54 11.46 -16.58
N ILE A 145 14.49 10.95 -15.34
CA ILE A 145 13.28 11.15 -14.48
C ILE A 145 13.28 12.53 -13.82
N LEU A 146 14.46 13.08 -13.51
CA LEU A 146 14.61 14.36 -12.82
C LEU A 146 15.35 15.44 -13.63
N GLY A 147 15.83 15.11 -14.82
CA GLY A 147 16.66 15.98 -15.66
C GLY A 147 18.02 16.30 -15.04
N GLU A 148 18.76 17.22 -15.68
CA GLU A 148 20.11 17.67 -15.28
C GLU A 148 20.17 18.21 -13.82
N PHE A 149 19.03 18.66 -13.27
CA PHE A 149 18.94 19.26 -11.94
C PHE A 149 18.50 18.30 -10.83
N GLY A 150 18.26 17.01 -11.14
CA GLY A 150 17.77 16.02 -10.18
C GLY A 150 18.58 15.91 -8.88
N PRO A 151 19.92 15.85 -8.94
CA PRO A 151 20.75 15.82 -7.74
C PRO A 151 20.62 17.08 -6.86
N ALA A 152 20.42 18.25 -7.47
CA ALA A 152 20.30 19.51 -6.74
C ALA A 152 18.96 19.61 -5.98
N VAL A 153 17.85 19.24 -6.62
CA VAL A 153 16.53 19.20 -5.98
C VAL A 153 16.52 18.22 -4.81
N LEU A 154 17.19 17.08 -4.98
CA LEU A 154 17.37 16.10 -3.91
C LEU A 154 18.11 16.66 -2.70
N LEU A 155 19.24 17.33 -2.91
CA LEU A 155 20.02 17.92 -1.83
C LEU A 155 19.23 19.00 -1.08
N ILE A 156 18.38 19.75 -1.78
CA ILE A 156 17.48 20.75 -1.17
C ILE A 156 16.43 20.06 -0.30
N LEU A 157 15.72 19.04 -0.83
CA LEU A 157 14.68 18.33 -0.08
C LEU A 157 15.25 17.58 1.13
N LEU A 158 16.41 16.96 0.98
CA LEU A 158 17.11 16.24 2.04
C LEU A 158 17.65 17.21 3.09
N GLY A 159 18.16 18.38 2.68
CA GLY A 159 18.54 19.48 3.56
C GLY A 159 17.36 20.01 4.38
N LEU A 160 16.21 20.26 3.74
CA LEU A 160 14.98 20.68 4.41
C LEU A 160 14.49 19.64 5.42
N TRP A 161 14.60 18.34 5.09
CA TRP A 161 14.23 17.26 6.01
C TRP A 161 15.16 17.17 7.22
N VAL A 162 16.49 17.27 7.03
CA VAL A 162 17.46 17.30 8.14
C VAL A 162 17.23 18.51 9.04
N LEU A 163 16.98 19.69 8.46
CA LEU A 163 16.69 20.91 9.23
C LEU A 163 15.38 20.76 10.03
N GLY A 164 14.31 20.29 9.39
CA GLY A 164 13.01 20.10 10.05
C GLY A 164 13.05 19.04 11.16
N SER A 165 13.73 17.91 10.93
CA SER A 165 13.87 16.85 11.93
C SER A 165 14.78 17.25 13.10
N GLY A 166 15.83 18.03 12.84
CA GLY A 166 16.72 18.60 13.86
C GLY A 166 16.01 19.63 14.75
N LEU A 167 15.19 20.51 14.15
CA LEU A 167 14.36 21.46 14.88
C LEU A 167 13.33 20.73 15.76
N TYR A 168 12.64 19.72 15.20
CA TYR A 168 11.65 18.94 15.94
C TYR A 168 12.24 18.22 17.17
N LYS A 169 13.46 17.67 17.05
CA LYS A 169 14.20 17.08 18.19
C LYS A 169 14.54 18.12 19.26
N THR A 170 14.92 19.32 18.85
CA THR A 170 15.28 20.43 19.75
C THR A 170 14.07 20.93 20.55
N PHE A 171 12.89 21.04 19.92
CA PHE A 171 11.66 21.45 20.60
C PHE A 171 11.20 20.43 21.65
N ARG A 172 11.26 19.12 21.34
CA ARG A 172 10.88 18.06 22.28
C ARG A 172 11.77 18.01 23.54
N LYS A 173 13.00 18.52 23.47
CA LYS A 173 13.96 18.54 24.58
C LYS A 173 13.76 19.73 25.54
N ARG A 174 12.92 20.71 25.19
CA ARG A 174 12.61 21.88 26.04
C ARG A 174 11.36 21.69 26.90
N GLU A 175 10.56 20.66 26.66
CA GLU A 175 9.29 20.40 27.36
C GLU A 175 9.35 19.21 28.34
N GLY A 176 10.55 18.67 28.61
CA GLY A 176 10.79 17.63 29.63
C GLY A 176 11.92 18.05 30.55
#